data_AF-A0A814WGH5-F1
#
_entry.id   AF-A0A814WGH5-F1
#
_cell.length_a   1.000
_cell.length_b   1.000
_cell.length_c   1.000
_cell.angle_alpha   90.00
_cell.angle_beta   90.00
_cell.angle_gamma   90.00
#
_symmetry.space_group_name_H-M   'P 1'
#
loop_
_entity.id
_entity.type
_entity.pdbx_description
1 polymer ?
#
loop_
_entity_poly.entity_id
_entity_poly.type
_entity_poly.pdbx_seq_one_letter_code
_entity_poly.pdbx_strand_id
1 'polypeptide(L)'
;MKNKNTKLLPTPPAGKQTDFTAWNECVENSYAQLEHQQTRILNLELMWDYGANTWKIYNTTLQTMLEQAQKQLLELRKRIQEINSNRKNEQTQAGGQLGALEQTWVGLVGKNYEIECAIVELEKEVTNLRKQRPINGVTSSES
;
A
#
# COMPACT_ATOMS: atom_id res chain seq x y z
N MET A 1 51.58 -13.74 11.47
CA MET A 1 50.39 -14.63 11.49
C MET A 1 50.82 -16.00 11.98
N LYS A 2 50.58 -16.34 13.26
CA LYS A 2 50.84 -17.69 13.79
C LYS A 2 49.49 -18.35 14.01
N ASN A 3 49.07 -19.13 13.01
CA ASN A 3 47.90 -19.98 13.07
C ASN A 3 48.22 -21.13 14.05
N LYS A 4 47.79 -21.02 15.31
CA LYS A 4 47.89 -22.10 16.29
C LYS A 4 46.46 -22.56 16.56
N ASN A 5 46.13 -23.75 16.08
CA ASN A 5 44.94 -24.48 16.52
C ASN A 5 45.07 -24.75 18.04
N THR A 6 44.61 -23.80 18.86
CA THR A 6 44.62 -23.80 20.34
C THR A 6 43.51 -24.67 20.94
N LYS A 7 43.26 -25.84 20.35
CA LYS A 7 42.20 -26.75 20.79
C LYS A 7 42.73 -28.10 21.30
N LEU A 8 44.04 -28.21 21.51
CA LEU A 8 44.71 -29.41 22.02
C LEU A 8 45.74 -29.00 23.08
N LEU A 9 45.96 -29.89 24.06
CA LEU A 9 46.97 -29.73 25.11
C LEU A 9 48.35 -29.52 24.47
N PRO A 10 48.99 -28.37 24.68
CA PRO A 10 50.25 -28.04 24.01
C PRO A 10 51.39 -28.82 24.66
N THR A 11 52.07 -29.66 23.89
CA THR A 11 53.42 -30.12 24.25
C THR A 11 54.46 -29.19 23.63
N PRO A 12 55.60 -28.96 24.30
CA PRO A 12 56.65 -28.15 23.71
C PRO A 12 57.17 -28.84 22.43
N PRO A 13 57.49 -28.06 21.38
CA PRO A 13 58.02 -28.60 20.12
C PRO A 13 59.21 -29.52 20.38
N ALA A 14 59.38 -30.59 19.57
CA ALA A 14 60.40 -31.62 19.79
C ALA A 14 61.84 -31.07 19.99
N GLY A 15 62.17 -29.90 19.43
CA GLY A 15 63.46 -29.22 19.60
C GLY A 15 63.59 -28.27 20.80
N LYS A 16 62.54 -28.13 21.63
CA LYS A 16 62.47 -27.24 22.81
C LYS A 16 62.11 -27.98 24.10
N GLN A 17 62.23 -29.30 24.13
CA GLN A 17 61.85 -30.09 25.31
C GLN A 17 62.79 -29.90 26.51
N THR A 18 63.97 -29.31 26.31
CA THR A 18 64.89 -28.93 27.39
C THR A 18 64.73 -27.46 27.82
N ASP A 19 63.88 -26.69 27.13
CA ASP A 19 63.65 -25.28 27.38
C ASP A 19 62.54 -25.10 28.44
N PHE A 20 62.94 -24.69 29.64
CA PHE A 20 62.02 -24.45 30.76
C PHE A 20 60.92 -23.44 30.41
N THR A 21 61.23 -22.41 29.61
CA THR A 21 60.25 -21.39 29.24
C THR A 21 59.16 -21.93 28.32
N ALA A 22 59.53 -22.83 27.41
CA ALA A 22 58.58 -23.50 26.51
C ALA A 22 57.62 -24.42 27.28
N TRP A 23 58.09 -25.10 28.33
CA TRP A 23 57.22 -25.87 29.22
C TRP A 23 56.28 -24.98 30.02
N ASN A 24 56.77 -23.85 30.53
CA ASN A 24 55.92 -22.91 31.27
C ASN A 24 54.80 -22.34 30.39
N GLU A 25 55.10 -21.93 29.15
CA GLU A 25 54.08 -21.50 28.19
C GLU A 25 53.03 -22.59 27.90
N CYS A 26 53.45 -23.85 27.82
CA CYS A 26 52.55 -24.99 27.63
C CYS A 26 51.63 -25.20 28.84
N VAL A 27 52.16 -25.06 30.05
CA VAL A 27 51.40 -25.18 31.31
C VAL A 27 50.37 -24.06 31.41
N GLU A 28 50.77 -22.81 31.19
CA GLU A 28 49.86 -21.65 31.22
C GLU A 28 48.71 -21.78 30.21
N ASN A 29 49.02 -22.23 28.99
CA ASN A 29 47.98 -22.48 27.97
C ASN A 29 47.08 -23.66 28.37
N SER A 30 47.60 -24.69 29.03
CA SER A 30 46.78 -25.81 29.54
C SER A 30 45.81 -25.35 30.63
N TYR A 31 46.26 -24.48 31.55
CA TYR A 31 45.40 -23.85 32.55
C TYR A 31 44.31 -23.01 31.91
N ALA A 32 44.66 -22.15 30.95
CA ALA A 32 43.68 -21.35 30.22
C ALA A 32 42.63 -22.23 29.51
N GLN A 33 43.06 -23.35 28.90
CA GLN A 33 42.15 -24.30 28.25
C GLN A 33 41.23 -24.99 29.26
N LEU A 34 41.73 -25.38 30.43
CA LEU A 34 40.93 -26.00 31.49
C LEU A 34 39.79 -25.07 31.94
N GLU A 35 40.11 -23.81 32.23
CA GLU A 35 39.12 -22.81 32.64
C GLU A 35 38.07 -22.53 31.55
N HIS A 36 38.50 -22.48 30.27
CA HIS A 36 37.58 -22.36 29.15
C HIS A 36 36.65 -23.57 29.01
N GLN A 37 37.15 -24.81 29.18
CA GLN A 37 36.30 -25.99 29.14
C GLN A 37 35.35 -26.04 30.32
N GLN A 38 35.79 -25.65 31.52
CA GLN A 38 34.94 -25.56 32.70
C GLN A 38 33.77 -24.59 32.46
N THR A 39 34.06 -23.40 31.95
CA THR A 39 33.02 -22.41 31.59
C THR A 39 32.08 -22.95 30.51
N ARG A 40 32.62 -23.66 29.51
CA ARG A 40 31.81 -24.24 28.44
C ARG A 40 30.87 -25.32 28.97
N ILE A 41 31.31 -26.17 29.89
CA ILE A 41 30.46 -27.20 30.52
C ILE A 41 29.30 -26.53 31.24
N LEU A 42 29.58 -25.51 32.08
CA LEU A 42 28.54 -24.75 32.78
C LEU A 42 27.52 -24.11 31.82
N ASN A 43 27.98 -23.53 30.72
CA ASN A 43 27.09 -22.95 29.70
C ASN A 43 26.24 -24.03 28.99
N LEU A 44 26.81 -25.21 28.75
CA LEU A 44 26.10 -26.34 28.14
C LEU A 44 25.07 -26.93 29.09
N GLU A 45 25.36 -27.01 30.39
CA GLU A 45 24.39 -27.42 31.41
C GLU A 45 23.21 -26.44 31.46
N LEU A 46 23.48 -25.13 31.47
CA LEU A 46 22.42 -24.12 31.40
C LEU A 46 21.59 -24.24 30.10
N MET A 47 22.25 -24.47 28.97
CA MET A 47 21.57 -24.64 27.68
C MET A 47 20.75 -25.93 27.64
N TRP A 48 21.23 -27.02 28.25
CA TRP A 48 20.53 -28.28 28.36
C TRP A 48 19.23 -28.11 29.16
N ASP A 49 19.31 -27.42 30.30
CA ASP A 49 18.16 -27.23 31.19
C ASP A 49 17.11 -26.28 30.60
N TYR A 50 17.54 -25.16 30.01
CA TYR A 50 16.63 -24.08 29.63
C TYR A 50 16.47 -23.86 28.13
N GLY A 51 17.42 -24.30 27.31
CA GLY A 51 17.49 -23.94 25.88
C GLY A 51 16.25 -24.33 25.10
N ALA A 52 15.79 -25.58 25.27
CA ALA A 52 14.61 -26.08 24.56
C ALA A 52 13.33 -25.33 24.96
N ASN A 53 13.17 -25.02 26.25
CA ASN A 53 11.98 -24.30 26.74
C ASN A 53 11.98 -22.84 26.30
N THR A 54 13.12 -22.15 26.44
CA THR A 54 13.29 -20.76 25.98
C THR A 54 13.03 -20.64 24.48
N TRP A 55 13.52 -21.60 23.68
CA TRP A 55 13.27 -21.62 22.24
C TRP A 55 11.78 -21.79 21.90
N LYS A 56 11.06 -22.66 22.62
CA LYS A 56 9.61 -22.82 22.44
C LYS A 56 8.85 -21.54 22.74
N ILE A 57 9.16 -20.88 23.87
CA ILE A 57 8.54 -19.59 24.24
C ILE A 57 8.82 -18.52 23.20
N TYR A 58 10.06 -18.45 22.73
CA TYR A 58 10.46 -17.52 21.67
C TYR A 58 9.65 -17.77 20.38
N ASN A 59 9.50 -19.03 19.96
CA ASN A 59 8.69 -19.39 18.80
C ASN A 59 7.22 -18.97 18.98
N THR A 60 6.60 -19.26 20.13
CA THR A 60 5.22 -18.84 20.43
C THR A 60 5.07 -17.31 20.37
N THR A 61 6.07 -16.57 20.81
CA THR A 61 6.09 -15.10 20.73
C THR A 61 6.14 -14.64 19.28
N LEU A 62 7.01 -15.23 18.44
CA LEU A 62 7.08 -14.93 17.01
C LEU A 62 5.76 -15.26 16.30
N GLN A 63 5.14 -16.39 16.61
CA GLN A 63 3.84 -16.75 16.05
C GLN A 63 2.76 -15.74 16.44
N THR A 64 2.73 -15.30 17.68
CA THR A 64 1.77 -14.29 18.15
C THR A 64 1.96 -12.95 17.42
N MET A 65 3.21 -12.51 17.24
CA MET A 65 3.53 -11.30 16.48
C MET A 65 3.08 -11.41 15.02
N LEU A 66 3.30 -12.58 14.39
CA LEU A 66 2.87 -12.84 13.01
C LEU A 66 1.35 -12.77 12.88
N GLU A 67 0.61 -13.45 13.76
CA GLU A 67 -0.86 -13.48 13.74
C GLU A 67 -1.44 -12.07 13.94
N GLN A 68 -0.86 -11.26 14.84
CA GLN A 68 -1.27 -9.87 15.04
C GLN A 68 -1.05 -9.02 13.79
N ALA A 69 0.12 -9.12 13.16
CA ALA A 69 0.42 -8.39 11.93
C ALA A 69 -0.51 -8.80 10.78
N GLN A 70 -0.78 -10.10 10.63
CA GLN A 70 -1.72 -10.62 9.62
C GLN A 70 -3.14 -10.13 9.86
N LYS A 71 -3.60 -10.09 11.11
CA LYS A 71 -4.92 -9.56 11.48
C LYS A 71 -5.05 -8.08 11.12
N GLN A 72 -4.05 -7.26 11.47
CA GLN A 72 -4.01 -5.84 11.13
C GLN A 72 -4.05 -5.61 9.62
N LEU A 73 -3.28 -6.41 8.86
CA LEU A 73 -3.27 -6.35 7.40
C LEU A 73 -4.64 -6.67 6.81
N LEU A 74 -5.30 -7.72 7.31
CA LEU A 74 -6.63 -8.12 6.84
C LEU A 74 -7.67 -7.03 7.12
N GLU A 75 -7.65 -6.47 8.32
CA GLU A 75 -8.54 -5.37 8.73
C GLU A 75 -8.34 -4.14 7.84
N LEU A 76 -7.10 -3.75 7.59
CA LEU A 76 -6.78 -2.61 6.72
C LEU A 76 -7.25 -2.86 5.28
N ARG A 77 -7.05 -4.06 4.74
CA ARG A 77 -7.54 -4.45 3.41
C ARG A 77 -9.06 -4.36 3.32
N LYS A 78 -9.77 -4.84 4.34
CA LYS A 78 -11.23 -4.75 4.41
C LYS A 78 -11.69 -3.29 4.42
N ARG A 79 -11.06 -2.44 5.22
CA ARG A 79 -11.37 -1.00 5.28
C ARG A 79 -11.11 -0.30 3.95
N ILE A 80 -10.00 -0.62 3.27
CA ILE A 80 -9.70 -0.09 1.94
C ILE A 80 -10.80 -0.50 0.95
N GLN A 81 -11.20 -1.77 0.95
CA GLN A 81 -12.24 -2.28 0.06
C GLN A 81 -13.59 -1.59 0.31
N GLU A 82 -13.97 -1.40 1.58
CA GLU A 82 -15.20 -0.70 1.95
C GLU A 82 -15.21 0.74 1.44
N ILE A 83 -14.13 1.49 1.69
CA ILE A 83 -13.99 2.87 1.19
C ILE A 83 -14.09 2.92 -0.33
N ASN A 84 -13.41 2.02 -1.03
CA ASN A 84 -13.44 1.97 -2.49
C ASN A 84 -14.82 1.57 -3.02
N SER A 85 -15.54 0.68 -2.34
CA SER A 85 -16.91 0.31 -2.69
C SER A 85 -17.86 1.49 -2.53
N ASN A 86 -17.76 2.23 -1.41
CA ASN A 86 -18.59 3.41 -1.17
C ASN A 86 -18.31 4.50 -2.21
N ARG A 87 -17.03 4.80 -2.46
CA ARG A 87 -16.63 5.76 -3.51
C ARG A 87 -17.17 5.37 -4.88
N LYS A 88 -17.09 4.08 -5.25
CA LYS A 88 -17.62 3.58 -6.51
C LYS A 88 -19.13 3.80 -6.61
N ASN A 89 -19.87 3.51 -5.53
CA ASN A 89 -21.32 3.70 -5.50
C ASN A 89 -21.71 5.18 -5.66
N GLU A 90 -21.07 6.07 -4.89
CA GLU A 90 -21.30 7.52 -4.98
C GLU A 90 -21.00 8.05 -6.38
N GLN A 91 -19.86 7.68 -6.96
CA GLN A 91 -19.46 8.11 -8.30
C GLN A 91 -20.40 7.56 -9.38
N THR A 92 -20.88 6.33 -9.24
CA THR A 92 -21.83 5.73 -10.20
C THR A 92 -23.18 6.45 -10.15
N GLN A 93 -23.65 6.78 -8.95
CA GLN A 93 -24.90 7.53 -8.76
C GLN A 93 -24.80 8.95 -9.32
N ALA A 94 -23.74 9.68 -8.97
CA ALA A 94 -23.50 11.04 -9.47
C ALA A 94 -23.31 11.05 -11.00
N GLY A 95 -22.59 10.07 -11.56
CA GLY A 95 -22.42 9.91 -13.00
C GLY A 95 -23.76 9.69 -13.73
N GLY A 96 -24.66 8.89 -13.16
CA GLY A 96 -26.01 8.72 -13.70
C GLY A 96 -26.82 10.02 -13.71
N GLN A 97 -26.76 10.81 -12.62
CA GLN A 97 -27.43 12.10 -12.54
C GLN A 97 -26.87 13.11 -13.54
N LEU A 98 -25.54 13.18 -13.67
CA LEU A 98 -24.88 14.04 -14.66
C LEU A 98 -25.30 13.69 -16.08
N GLY A 99 -25.33 12.39 -16.43
CA GLY A 99 -25.78 11.95 -17.75
C GLY A 99 -27.25 12.30 -18.04
N ALA A 100 -28.13 12.16 -17.04
CA ALA A 100 -29.53 12.57 -17.20
C ALA A 100 -29.69 14.08 -17.38
N LEU A 101 -28.92 14.88 -16.64
CA LEU A 101 -28.93 16.33 -16.75
C LEU A 101 -28.37 16.79 -18.10
N GLU A 102 -27.31 16.15 -18.58
CA GLU A 102 -26.73 16.38 -19.91
C GLU A 102 -27.74 16.09 -21.02
N GLN A 103 -28.42 14.93 -20.98
CA GLN A 103 -29.48 14.60 -21.95
C GLN A 103 -30.62 15.62 -21.95
N THR A 104 -31.05 16.04 -20.75
CA THR A 104 -32.09 17.06 -20.61
C THR A 104 -31.66 18.39 -21.18
N TRP A 105 -30.42 18.81 -20.90
CA TRP A 105 -29.85 20.05 -21.42
C TRP A 105 -29.75 20.02 -22.95
N VAL A 106 -29.18 18.96 -23.55
CA VAL A 106 -29.11 18.80 -25.01
C VAL A 106 -30.50 18.85 -25.63
N GLY A 107 -31.48 18.15 -25.03
CA GLY A 107 -32.87 18.16 -25.50
C GLY A 107 -33.52 19.55 -25.44
N LEU A 108 -33.31 20.31 -24.37
CA LEU A 108 -33.82 21.68 -24.24
C LEU A 108 -33.18 22.64 -25.25
N VAL A 109 -31.87 22.54 -25.46
CA VAL A 109 -31.15 23.33 -26.47
C VAL A 109 -31.70 23.03 -27.87
N GLY A 110 -31.86 21.74 -28.21
CA GLY A 110 -32.44 21.32 -29.49
C GLY A 110 -33.86 21.86 -29.69
N LYS A 111 -34.71 21.74 -28.67
CA LYS A 111 -36.09 22.26 -28.71
C LYS A 111 -36.14 23.78 -28.86
N ASN A 112 -35.26 24.52 -28.18
CA ASN A 112 -35.15 25.96 -28.35
C ASN A 112 -34.77 26.32 -29.79
N TYR A 113 -33.80 25.59 -30.37
CA TYR A 113 -33.41 25.79 -31.76
C TYR A 113 -34.57 25.54 -32.75
N GLU A 114 -35.34 24.46 -32.55
CA GLU A 114 -36.53 24.16 -33.37
C GLU A 114 -37.57 25.29 -33.30
N ILE A 115 -37.82 25.83 -32.10
CA ILE A 115 -38.74 26.95 -31.87
C ILE A 115 -38.26 28.20 -32.61
N GLU A 116 -36.98 28.56 -32.49
CA GLU A 116 -36.41 29.73 -33.18
C GLU A 116 -36.53 29.61 -34.71
N CYS A 117 -36.31 28.41 -35.26
CA CYS A 117 -36.52 28.16 -36.69
C CYS A 117 -37.98 28.38 -37.11
N ALA A 118 -38.93 27.87 -36.32
CA ALA A 118 -40.36 28.05 -36.58
C ALA A 118 -40.80 29.51 -36.47
N ILE A 119 -40.25 30.27 -35.51
CA ILE A 119 -40.50 31.72 -35.40
C ILE A 119 -40.04 32.44 -36.66
N VAL A 120 -38.81 32.19 -37.12
CA VAL A 120 -38.26 32.81 -38.34
C VAL A 120 -39.11 32.48 -39.57
N GLU A 121 -39.62 31.26 -39.68
CA GLU A 121 -40.49 30.85 -40.78
C GLU A 121 -41.86 31.56 -40.72
N LEU A 122 -42.49 31.61 -39.55
CA LEU A 122 -43.73 32.34 -39.34
C LEU A 122 -43.57 33.85 -39.59
N GLU A 123 -42.45 34.45 -39.19
CA GLU A 123 -42.14 35.86 -39.46
C GLU A 123 -42.02 36.12 -40.98
N LYS A 124 -41.41 35.21 -41.73
CA LYS A 124 -41.38 35.28 -43.21
C LYS A 124 -42.79 35.20 -43.80
N GLU A 125 -43.62 34.30 -43.29
CA GLU A 125 -45.01 34.18 -43.75
C GLU A 125 -45.83 35.45 -43.46
N VAL A 126 -45.76 35.97 -42.24
CA VAL A 126 -46.43 37.22 -41.84
C VAL A 126 -45.97 38.41 -42.68
N THR A 127 -44.66 38.53 -42.94
CA THR A 127 -44.12 39.62 -43.78
C THR A 127 -44.59 39.50 -45.23
N ASN A 128 -44.72 38.28 -45.77
CA ASN A 128 -45.28 38.05 -47.11
C ASN A 128 -46.78 38.40 -47.17
N LEU A 129 -47.58 37.97 -46.19
CA LEU A 129 -49.01 38.29 -46.11
C LEU A 129 -49.25 39.80 -45.98
N ARG A 130 -48.42 40.51 -45.20
CA ARG A 130 -48.49 41.98 -45.08
C ARG A 130 -48.22 42.69 -46.42
N LYS A 131 -47.35 42.15 -47.27
CA LYS A 131 -47.12 42.68 -48.63
C LYS A 131 -48.28 42.42 -49.58
N GLN A 132 -49.00 41.30 -49.40
CA GLN A 132 -50.13 40.92 -50.24
C GLN A 132 -51.45 41.60 -49.87
N ARG A 133 -51.56 42.20 -48.67
CA ARG A 133 -52.76 42.93 -48.25
C ARG A 133 -52.85 44.27 -48.99
N PRO A 134 -53.85 44.49 -49.87
CA PRO A 134 -54.05 45.79 -50.49
C PRO A 134 -54.43 46.83 -49.42
N ILE A 135 -53.92 48.06 -49.57
CA ILE A 135 -54.29 49.22 -48.76
C ILE A 135 -55.76 49.56 -49.08
N ASN A 136 -56.72 48.90 -48.45
CA ASN A 136 -58.12 49.31 -48.47
C ASN A 136 -58.44 49.96 -47.14
N GLY A 137 -58.44 51.30 -47.14
CA GLY A 137 -59.02 52.06 -46.04
C GLY A 137 -58.52 53.48 -45.80
N VAL A 138 -58.01 54.24 -46.77
CA VAL A 138 -57.98 55.72 -46.67
C VAL A 138 -58.04 56.35 -48.07
N THR A 139 -59.23 56.59 -48.63
CA THR A 139 -59.54 57.77 -49.47
C THR A 139 -61.07 57.88 -49.64
N SER A 140 -61.60 59.06 -49.27
CA SER A 140 -62.92 59.64 -49.62
C SER A 140 -64.14 59.01 -48.93
N SER A 141 -64.91 59.72 -48.11
CA SER A 141 -65.66 60.94 -48.47
C SER A 141 -65.87 61.93 -47.29
N GLU A 142 -65.22 63.09 -47.37
CA GLU A 142 -65.81 64.36 -46.94
C GLU A 142 -66.72 64.85 -48.08
N SER A 143 -68.02 64.99 -47.80
CA SER A 143 -69.02 65.90 -48.38
C SER A 143 -70.40 65.52 -47.86
#